data_AF-A0A3C1S142-F1
#
_entry.id   AF-A0A3C1S142-F1
#
_cell.length_a   1.000
_cell.length_b   1.000
_cell.length_c   1.000
_cell.angle_alpha   90.00
_cell.angle_beta   90.00
_cell.angle_gamma   90.00
#
_symmetry.space_group_name_H-M   'P 1'
#
loop_
_entity.id
_entity.type
_entity.pdbx_description
1 polymer ?
#
loop_
_entity_poly.entity_id
_entity_poly.type
_entity_poly.pdbx_seq_one_letter_code
_entity_poly.pdbx_strand_id
1 'polypeptide(L)'
;MKNKEKNKKQEVKDNPFSINNIENANELINKNHEESKEESKVVYLLRIDKDFYDRFHFLKNERAIRQKKYDEYNTQVFIIMLSVVKECLVEKGIYEKSTEIFNQIVNKRGKRKKNKRTVSKDRLEELTIHLSSDKNQEFLNCFYSVIKNNPEESINDSSLSKNYFFNDIIEIISNNKNTFYKYVSNDLKN
;
A
#
# COMPACT_ATOMS: atom_id res chain seq x y z
N MET A 1 67.20 -18.29 22.18
CA MET A 1 66.85 -18.26 20.75
C MET A 1 65.97 -19.48 20.46
N LYS A 2 64.68 -19.29 20.14
CA LYS A 2 63.73 -20.37 19.83
C LYS A 2 63.29 -20.23 18.37
N ASN A 3 63.45 -21.32 17.62
CA ASN A 3 63.20 -21.45 16.19
C ASN A 3 61.72 -21.21 15.84
N LYS A 4 61.49 -20.41 14.79
CA LYS A 4 60.18 -20.27 14.13
C LYS A 4 59.97 -21.43 13.16
N GLU A 5 59.02 -22.31 13.45
CA GLU A 5 58.52 -23.28 12.47
C GLU A 5 57.63 -22.60 11.43
N LYS A 6 57.93 -22.86 10.15
CA LYS A 6 57.16 -22.44 8.98
C LYS A 6 55.99 -23.42 8.78
N ASN A 7 54.75 -22.95 8.87
CA ASN A 7 53.59 -23.74 8.45
C ASN A 7 53.48 -23.75 6.92
N LYS A 8 53.43 -24.97 6.37
CA LYS A 8 53.28 -25.32 4.95
C LYS A 8 51.89 -24.91 4.42
N LYS A 9 51.85 -24.35 3.20
CA LYS A 9 50.62 -24.13 2.43
C LYS A 9 50.01 -25.49 2.04
N GLN A 10 48.70 -25.65 2.22
CA GLN A 10 47.92 -26.77 1.65
C GLN A 10 47.78 -26.57 0.13
N GLU A 11 48.05 -27.63 -0.63
CA GLU A 11 47.73 -27.72 -2.06
C GLU A 11 46.22 -27.86 -2.25
N VAL A 12 45.64 -26.99 -3.06
CA VAL A 12 44.26 -27.13 -3.56
C VAL A 12 44.31 -28.10 -4.74
N LYS A 13 43.55 -29.20 -4.64
CA LYS A 13 43.30 -30.08 -5.79
C LYS A 13 42.04 -29.61 -6.49
N ASP A 14 42.18 -29.20 -7.74
CA ASP A 14 41.05 -28.89 -8.62
C ASP A 14 40.38 -30.20 -9.05
N ASN A 15 39.20 -30.48 -8.49
CA ASN A 15 38.29 -31.46 -9.07
C ASN A 15 37.47 -30.78 -10.18
N PRO A 16 37.47 -31.29 -11.43
CA PRO A 16 36.64 -30.72 -12.48
C PRO A 16 35.15 -30.96 -12.17
N PHE A 17 34.38 -29.88 -12.13
CA PHE A 17 32.92 -29.90 -12.01
C PHE A 17 32.30 -30.61 -13.23
N SER A 18 31.54 -31.68 -12.97
CA SER A 18 30.74 -32.37 -13.99
C SER A 18 29.42 -31.61 -14.22
N ILE A 19 29.17 -31.21 -15.47
CA ILE A 19 28.05 -30.35 -15.90
C ILE A 19 26.72 -31.13 -16.05
N ASN A 20 26.68 -32.42 -15.74
CA ASN A 20 25.52 -33.27 -16.05
C ASN A 20 24.38 -33.26 -15.00
N ASN A 21 24.42 -32.38 -13.99
CA ASN A 21 23.36 -32.28 -12.97
C ASN A 21 22.53 -30.98 -13.05
N ILE A 22 22.74 -30.12 -14.06
CA ILE A 22 22.04 -28.83 -14.16
C ILE A 22 20.65 -28.98 -14.83
N GLU A 23 20.45 -29.98 -15.67
CA GLU A 23 19.18 -30.14 -16.41
C GLU A 23 18.00 -30.52 -15.49
N ASN A 24 18.22 -31.32 -14.45
CA ASN A 24 17.15 -31.70 -13.50
C ASN A 24 16.75 -30.60 -12.51
N ALA A 25 17.60 -29.60 -12.28
CA ALA A 25 17.28 -28.49 -11.38
C ALA A 25 16.31 -27.49 -12.03
N ASN A 26 16.43 -27.27 -13.33
CA ASN A 26 15.55 -26.35 -14.07
C ASN A 26 14.13 -26.91 -14.27
N GLU A 27 13.97 -28.23 -14.39
CA GLU A 27 12.64 -28.83 -14.50
C GLU A 27 11.86 -28.81 -13.18
N LEU A 28 12.52 -28.94 -12.02
CA LEU A 28 11.87 -28.79 -10.71
C LEU A 28 11.49 -27.34 -10.41
N ILE A 29 12.29 -26.36 -10.86
CA ILE A 29 11.99 -24.94 -10.72
C ILE A 29 10.80 -24.53 -11.60
N ASN A 30 10.68 -25.12 -12.81
CA ASN A 30 9.59 -24.80 -13.73
C ASN A 30 8.26 -25.48 -13.37
N LYS A 31 8.25 -26.63 -12.69
CA LYS A 31 7.00 -27.27 -12.23
C LYS A 31 6.35 -26.58 -11.03
N ASN A 32 7.13 -25.91 -10.18
CA ASN A 32 6.59 -25.16 -9.03
C ASN A 32 6.10 -23.75 -9.41
N HIS A 33 6.24 -23.33 -10.68
CA HIS A 33 5.80 -22.01 -11.13
C HIS A 33 4.36 -21.98 -11.68
N GLU A 34 3.68 -23.12 -11.75
CA GLU A 34 2.23 -23.19 -12.01
C GLU A 34 1.38 -23.16 -10.71
N GLU A 35 2.01 -22.96 -9.55
CA GLU A 35 1.30 -22.77 -8.28
C GLU A 35 1.06 -21.28 -8.00
N SER A 36 -0.17 -20.83 -8.27
CA SER A 36 -0.77 -19.56 -7.86
C SER A 36 0.02 -18.29 -8.25
N LYS A 37 -0.52 -17.53 -9.21
CA LYS A 37 -0.17 -16.10 -9.32
C LYS A 37 -0.64 -15.41 -8.05
N GLU A 38 0.19 -15.41 -7.01
CA GLU A 38 -0.06 -14.63 -5.81
C GLU A 38 -0.09 -13.16 -6.25
N GLU A 39 -1.28 -12.54 -6.22
CA GLU A 39 -1.45 -11.15 -6.61
C GLU A 39 -0.45 -10.29 -5.83
N SER A 40 0.42 -9.56 -6.54
CA SER A 40 1.42 -8.72 -5.89
C SER A 40 0.72 -7.69 -5.00
N LYS A 41 0.96 -7.77 -3.68
CA LYS A 41 0.41 -6.81 -2.71
C LYS A 41 1.35 -5.62 -2.53
N VAL A 42 0.81 -4.42 -2.65
CA VAL A 42 1.49 -3.16 -2.32
C VAL A 42 1.30 -2.88 -0.83
N VAL A 43 2.40 -2.72 -0.11
CA VAL A 43 2.37 -2.38 1.33
C VAL A 43 2.52 -0.87 1.51
N TYR A 44 1.59 -0.27 2.23
CA TYR A 44 1.60 1.13 2.62
C TYR A 44 1.86 1.24 4.12
N LEU A 45 2.90 1.99 4.48
CA LEU A 45 3.08 2.54 5.82
C LEU A 45 2.57 3.98 5.81
N LEU A 46 1.30 4.15 6.12
CA LEU A 46 0.62 5.44 6.11
C LEU A 46 1.01 6.22 7.34
N ARG A 47 1.30 7.50 7.12
CA ARG A 47 1.76 8.45 8.14
C ARG A 47 0.65 9.46 8.36
N ILE A 48 -0.05 9.31 9.46
CA ILE A 48 -1.37 9.89 9.69
C ILE A 48 -1.25 10.82 10.89
N ASP A 49 -1.98 11.93 10.87
CA ASP A 49 -2.09 12.77 12.07
C ASP A 49 -2.99 12.08 13.09
N LYS A 50 -2.61 12.16 14.36
CA LYS A 50 -3.28 11.47 15.48
C LYS A 50 -4.80 11.63 15.46
N ASP A 51 -5.32 12.82 15.15
CA ASP A 51 -6.77 13.04 15.13
C ASP A 51 -7.48 12.22 14.05
N PHE A 52 -6.83 12.03 12.90
CA PHE A 52 -7.33 11.19 11.81
C PHE A 52 -7.16 9.71 12.11
N TYR A 53 -6.10 9.34 12.81
CA TYR A 53 -5.89 7.97 13.28
C TYR A 53 -7.00 7.55 14.26
N ASP A 54 -7.28 8.38 15.26
CA ASP A 54 -8.35 8.15 16.24
C ASP A 54 -9.72 8.10 15.55
N ARG A 55 -9.95 8.99 14.58
CA ARG A 55 -11.20 9.00 13.79
C ARG A 55 -11.36 7.76 12.92
N PHE A 56 -10.29 7.26 12.31
CA PHE A 56 -10.30 6.00 11.57
C PHE A 56 -10.75 4.83 12.46
N HIS A 57 -10.16 4.70 13.66
CA HIS A 57 -10.53 3.64 14.60
C HIS A 57 -11.95 3.79 15.14
N PHE A 58 -12.40 5.02 15.39
CA PHE A 58 -13.79 5.28 15.76
C PHE A 58 -14.76 4.79 14.67
N LEU A 59 -14.54 5.19 13.41
CA LEU A 59 -15.35 4.76 12.27
C LEU A 59 -15.33 3.23 12.10
N LYS A 60 -14.15 2.63 12.22
CA LYS A 60 -13.96 1.17 12.17
C LYS A 60 -14.79 0.45 13.25
N ASN A 61 -14.67 0.88 14.50
CA ASN A 61 -15.34 0.24 15.63
C ASN A 61 -16.86 0.41 15.56
N GLU A 62 -17.35 1.60 15.20
CA GLU A 62 -18.77 1.85 14.97
C GLU A 62 -19.34 0.94 13.88
N ARG A 63 -18.59 0.78 12.78
CA ARG A 63 -18.97 -0.15 11.70
C ARG A 63 -19.02 -1.59 12.21
N ALA A 64 -17.99 -2.05 12.91
CA ALA A 64 -17.91 -3.39 13.47
C ALA A 64 -19.11 -3.72 14.36
N ILE A 65 -19.51 -2.78 15.23
CA ILE A 65 -20.70 -2.91 16.10
C ILE A 65 -21.98 -3.04 15.26
N ARG A 66 -22.18 -2.15 14.28
CA ARG A 66 -23.40 -2.11 13.45
C ARG A 66 -23.55 -3.34 12.57
N GLN A 67 -22.44 -3.83 12.02
CA GLN A 67 -22.40 -4.99 11.13
C GLN A 67 -22.24 -6.32 11.88
N LYS A 68 -21.97 -6.27 13.20
CA LYS A 68 -21.58 -7.42 14.02
C LYS A 68 -20.36 -8.16 13.45
N LYS A 69 -19.38 -7.42 12.93
CA LYS A 69 -18.13 -7.92 12.33
C LYS A 69 -16.92 -7.35 13.05
N TYR A 70 -16.43 -8.05 14.07
CA TYR A 70 -15.36 -7.56 14.95
C TYR A 70 -13.95 -7.98 14.50
N ASP A 71 -13.86 -8.83 13.48
CA ASP A 71 -12.65 -9.38 12.90
C ASP A 71 -12.13 -8.55 11.71
N GLU A 72 -12.83 -7.48 11.31
CA GLU A 72 -12.38 -6.59 10.23
C GLU A 72 -11.04 -5.91 10.60
N TYR A 73 -9.96 -6.27 9.90
CA TYR A 73 -8.65 -5.63 10.09
C TYR A 73 -8.51 -4.36 9.25
N ASN A 74 -7.51 -3.54 9.57
CA ASN A 74 -7.39 -2.16 9.05
C ASN A 74 -7.42 -2.07 7.52
N THR A 75 -6.76 -3.01 6.83
CA THR A 75 -6.78 -3.09 5.37
C THR A 75 -8.18 -3.33 4.80
N GLN A 76 -8.97 -4.27 5.35
CA GLN A 76 -10.33 -4.54 4.86
C GLN A 76 -11.21 -3.30 5.01
N VAL A 77 -11.12 -2.66 6.18
CA VAL A 77 -11.86 -1.42 6.48
C VAL A 77 -11.46 -0.31 5.51
N PHE A 78 -10.16 -0.17 5.24
CA PHE A 78 -9.68 0.82 4.29
C PHE A 78 -10.13 0.55 2.85
N ILE A 79 -10.15 -0.71 2.41
CA ILE A 79 -10.70 -1.08 1.09
C ILE A 79 -12.18 -0.68 0.98
N ILE A 80 -12.95 -0.91 2.04
CA ILE A 80 -14.36 -0.47 2.09
C ILE A 80 -14.46 1.06 2.03
N MET A 81 -13.60 1.77 2.77
CA MET A 81 -13.52 3.24 2.69
C MET A 81 -13.21 3.70 1.26
N LEU A 82 -12.26 3.07 0.58
CA LEU A 82 -11.94 3.39 -0.82
C LEU A 82 -13.15 3.21 -1.75
N SER A 83 -13.89 2.11 -1.58
CA SER A 83 -15.07 1.86 -2.41
C SER A 83 -16.17 2.89 -2.17
N VAL A 84 -16.41 3.31 -0.92
CA VAL A 84 -17.35 4.40 -0.61
C VAL A 84 -16.87 5.74 -1.17
N VAL A 85 -15.57 6.06 -1.05
CA VAL A 85 -15.01 7.29 -1.63
C VAL A 85 -15.20 7.30 -3.15
N LYS A 86 -14.91 6.18 -3.82
CA LYS A 86 -15.14 6.03 -5.26
C LYS A 86 -16.61 6.27 -5.63
N GLU A 87 -17.54 5.64 -4.92
CA GLU A 87 -18.98 5.86 -5.14
C GLU A 87 -19.34 7.35 -4.99
N CYS A 88 -18.89 8.01 -3.93
CA CYS A 88 -19.11 9.45 -3.75
C CYS A 88 -18.52 10.31 -4.88
N LEU A 89 -17.35 9.93 -5.44
CA LEU A 89 -16.73 10.64 -6.56
C LEU A 89 -17.49 10.40 -7.88
N VAL A 90 -17.99 9.18 -8.08
CA VAL A 90 -18.80 8.79 -9.25
C VAL A 90 -20.15 9.50 -9.23
N GLU A 91 -20.85 9.51 -8.09
CA GLU A 91 -22.13 10.22 -7.92
C GLU A 91 -22.00 11.72 -8.18
N LYS A 92 -20.85 12.31 -7.83
CA LYS A 92 -20.52 13.71 -8.12
C LYS A 92 -20.10 13.96 -9.57
N GLY A 93 -19.90 12.92 -10.38
CA GLY A 93 -19.43 13.03 -11.76
C GLY A 93 -17.98 13.47 -11.90
N ILE A 94 -17.15 13.31 -10.85
CA ILE A 94 -15.76 13.79 -10.82
C ILE A 94 -14.72 12.67 -10.74
N TYR A 95 -15.16 11.41 -10.68
CA TYR A 95 -14.26 10.27 -10.68
C TYR A 95 -13.57 10.11 -12.04
N GLU A 96 -12.24 10.10 -12.02
CA GLU A 96 -11.38 9.96 -13.19
C GLU A 96 -10.22 9.02 -12.89
N LYS A 97 -9.80 8.26 -13.90
CA LYS A 97 -8.59 7.44 -13.81
C LYS A 97 -7.35 8.33 -13.73
N SER A 98 -6.40 7.97 -12.87
CA SER A 98 -5.16 8.72 -12.75
C SER A 98 -4.31 8.62 -14.01
N THR A 99 -3.63 9.71 -14.35
CA THR A 99 -2.68 9.71 -15.47
C THR A 99 -1.37 9.04 -15.08
N GLU A 100 -0.63 8.54 -16.07
CA GLU A 100 0.69 7.96 -15.85
C GLU A 100 1.65 8.97 -15.21
N ILE A 101 1.60 10.23 -15.64
CA ILE A 101 2.39 11.33 -15.07
C ILE A 101 2.08 11.51 -13.58
N PHE A 102 0.79 11.55 -13.21
CA PHE A 102 0.40 11.66 -11.81
C PHE A 102 0.90 10.46 -10.98
N ASN A 103 0.75 9.24 -11.51
CA ASN A 103 1.22 8.03 -10.86
C ASN A 103 2.73 8.09 -10.59
N GLN A 104 3.53 8.54 -11.56
CA GLN A 104 4.97 8.73 -11.39
C GLN A 104 5.28 9.76 -10.30
N ILE A 105 4.54 10.87 -10.26
CA ILE A 105 4.69 11.91 -9.23
C ILE A 105 4.45 11.33 -7.83
N VAL A 106 3.33 10.66 -7.59
CA VAL A 106 2.95 10.18 -6.25
C VAL A 106 3.68 8.90 -5.83
N ASN A 107 4.24 8.14 -6.78
CA ASN A 107 5.08 6.98 -6.52
C ASN A 107 6.58 7.32 -6.39
N LYS A 108 7.00 8.54 -6.73
CA LYS A 108 8.40 8.98 -6.58
C LYS A 108 8.94 8.66 -5.18
N ARG A 109 10.08 7.96 -5.15
CA ARG A 109 10.82 7.63 -3.92
C ARG A 109 11.67 8.82 -3.45
N GLY A 110 11.91 8.89 -2.15
CA GLY A 110 12.78 9.88 -1.52
C GLY A 110 12.04 10.98 -0.75
N LYS A 111 12.81 11.97 -0.27
CA LYS A 111 12.26 13.09 0.51
C LYS A 111 11.41 13.99 -0.40
N ARG A 112 10.19 14.28 0.04
CA ARG A 112 9.30 15.26 -0.59
C ARG A 112 9.38 16.60 0.14
N LYS A 113 9.07 17.68 -0.56
CA LYS A 113 8.86 18.99 0.10
C LYS A 113 7.64 18.89 1.01
N LYS A 114 7.70 19.56 2.16
CA LYS A 114 6.56 19.64 3.08
C LYS A 114 5.43 20.44 2.41
N ASN A 115 4.19 20.05 2.70
CA ASN A 115 2.98 20.71 2.22
C ASN A 115 1.91 20.71 3.34
N LYS A 116 0.71 21.21 3.01
CA LYS A 116 -0.42 21.28 3.96
C LYS A 116 -0.83 19.94 4.57
N ARG A 117 -0.52 18.82 3.92
CA ARG A 117 -0.82 17.48 4.42
C ARG A 117 0.32 16.85 5.22
N THR A 118 1.47 17.50 5.32
CA THR A 118 2.62 16.96 6.03
C THR A 118 2.40 17.01 7.53
N VAL A 119 2.35 15.84 8.16
CA VAL A 119 2.13 15.68 9.60
C VAL A 119 3.43 15.95 10.38
N SER A 120 3.32 16.63 11.51
CA SER A 120 4.44 16.86 12.43
C SER A 120 4.79 15.58 13.20
N LYS A 121 6.06 15.41 13.57
CA LYS A 121 6.54 14.13 14.16
C LYS A 121 5.88 13.78 15.50
N ASP A 122 5.52 14.80 16.27
CA ASP A 122 4.87 14.71 17.58
C ASP A 122 3.40 14.27 17.51
N ARG A 123 2.76 14.41 16.35
CA ARG A 123 1.37 14.00 16.09
C ARG A 123 1.27 12.82 15.12
N LEU A 124 2.40 12.21 14.80
CA LEU A 124 2.50 11.20 13.77
C LEU A 124 2.13 9.83 14.33
N GLU A 125 1.08 9.24 13.77
CA GLU A 125 0.75 7.83 13.95
C GLU A 125 1.01 7.06 12.65
N GLU A 126 1.26 5.76 12.76
CA GLU A 126 1.51 4.90 11.61
C GLU A 126 0.47 3.79 11.49
N LEU A 127 0.01 3.55 10.26
CA LEU A 127 -0.95 2.49 9.94
C LEU A 127 -0.46 1.70 8.73
N THR A 128 -0.35 0.38 8.89
CA THR A 128 0.02 -0.52 7.79
C THR A 128 -1.23 -1.00 7.06
N ILE A 129 -1.22 -0.84 5.73
CA ILE A 129 -2.30 -1.26 4.83
C ILE A 129 -1.71 -2.05 3.68
N HIS A 130 -2.39 -3.13 3.27
CA HIS A 130 -1.99 -3.99 2.18
C HIS A 130 -3.00 -3.93 1.05
N LEU A 131 -2.62 -3.50 -0.14
CA LEU A 131 -3.53 -3.41 -1.29
C LEU A 131 -3.11 -4.38 -2.39
N SER A 132 -4.07 -5.09 -3.00
CA SER A 132 -3.83 -5.71 -4.30
C SER A 132 -3.54 -4.63 -5.35
N SER A 133 -3.00 -5.03 -6.50
CA SER A 133 -2.72 -4.10 -7.61
C SER A 133 -3.96 -3.28 -8.00
N ASP A 134 -5.13 -3.92 -8.08
CA ASP A 134 -6.38 -3.25 -8.46
C ASP A 134 -6.86 -2.25 -7.41
N LYS A 135 -6.81 -2.62 -6.12
CA LYS A 135 -7.18 -1.70 -5.03
C LYS A 135 -6.17 -0.56 -4.90
N ASN A 136 -4.89 -0.82 -5.20
CA ASN A 136 -3.89 0.23 -5.30
C ASN A 136 -4.19 1.21 -6.44
N GLN A 137 -4.58 0.72 -7.62
CA GLN A 137 -4.95 1.59 -8.73
C GLN A 137 -6.23 2.39 -8.42
N GLU A 138 -7.21 1.77 -7.75
CA GLU A 138 -8.42 2.46 -7.27
C GLU A 138 -8.07 3.60 -6.30
N PHE A 139 -7.13 3.36 -5.38
CA PHE A 139 -6.63 4.38 -4.48
C PHE A 139 -5.99 5.57 -5.23
N LEU A 140 -5.18 5.31 -6.25
CA LEU A 140 -4.56 6.36 -7.07
C LEU A 140 -5.58 7.14 -7.90
N ASN A 141 -6.61 6.47 -8.44
CA ASN A 141 -7.69 7.12 -9.17
C ASN A 141 -8.50 8.06 -8.25
N CYS A 142 -8.83 7.60 -7.03
CA CYS A 142 -9.50 8.44 -6.03
C CYS A 142 -8.63 9.65 -5.66
N PHE A 143 -7.32 9.44 -5.45
CA PHE A 143 -6.38 10.52 -5.16
C PHE A 143 -6.37 11.55 -6.28
N TYR A 144 -6.15 11.11 -7.52
CA TYR A 144 -6.13 11.99 -8.67
C TYR A 144 -7.43 12.77 -8.83
N SER A 145 -8.58 12.10 -8.70
CA SER A 145 -9.91 12.73 -8.81
C SER A 145 -10.11 13.84 -7.79
N VAL A 146 -9.69 13.64 -6.54
CA VAL A 146 -9.80 14.66 -5.48
C VAL A 146 -8.90 15.86 -5.78
N ILE A 147 -7.64 15.65 -6.17
CA ILE A 147 -6.70 16.74 -6.44
C ILE A 147 -7.09 17.52 -7.69
N LYS A 148 -7.47 16.83 -8.77
CA LYS A 148 -7.86 17.47 -10.04
C LYS A 148 -9.04 18.43 -9.88
N ASN A 149 -9.96 18.10 -8.98
CA ASN A 149 -11.17 18.89 -8.73
C ASN A 149 -11.03 19.86 -7.54
N ASN A 150 -9.84 20.00 -6.96
CA ASN A 150 -9.56 20.99 -5.93
C ASN A 150 -8.86 22.22 -6.55
N PRO A 151 -9.47 23.42 -6.55
CA PRO A 151 -8.90 24.60 -7.18
C PRO A 151 -7.61 25.11 -6.50
N GLU A 152 -7.35 24.70 -5.26
CA GLU A 152 -6.14 25.09 -4.51
C GLU A 152 -4.96 24.13 -4.74
N GLU A 153 -5.15 23.10 -5.56
CA GLU A 153 -4.17 22.04 -5.73
C GLU A 153 -3.84 21.78 -7.18
N SER A 154 -2.65 21.24 -7.40
CA SER A 154 -2.17 20.88 -8.72
C SER A 154 -1.85 19.40 -8.78
N ILE A 155 -2.38 18.71 -9.78
CA ILE A 155 -2.02 17.32 -10.10
C ILE A 155 -0.53 17.16 -10.43
N ASN A 156 0.17 18.25 -10.74
CA ASN A 156 1.60 18.26 -11.03
C ASN A 156 2.46 18.57 -9.80
N ASP A 157 1.86 18.74 -8.62
CA ASP A 157 2.63 19.05 -7.41
C ASP A 157 3.44 17.84 -6.92
N SER A 158 4.76 17.98 -7.03
CA SER A 158 5.74 16.99 -6.56
C SER A 158 5.70 16.71 -5.05
N SER A 159 5.04 17.56 -4.25
CA SER A 159 4.87 17.39 -2.81
C SER A 159 3.80 16.36 -2.44
N LEU A 160 2.89 16.04 -3.36
CA LEU A 160 1.79 15.10 -3.14
C LEU A 160 2.31 13.74 -2.67
N SER A 161 1.64 13.16 -1.68
CA SER A 161 2.07 11.91 -1.05
C SER A 161 0.87 11.04 -0.77
N LYS A 162 0.95 9.79 -1.22
CA LYS A 162 -0.05 8.75 -0.95
C LYS A 162 -0.29 8.57 0.55
N ASN A 163 0.76 8.72 1.35
CA ASN A 163 0.67 8.54 2.79
C ASN A 163 -0.21 9.59 3.46
N TYR A 164 -0.24 10.81 2.92
CA TYR A 164 -1.02 11.90 3.51
C TYR A 164 -2.43 12.03 2.92
N PHE A 165 -2.66 11.48 1.73
CA PHE A 165 -4.00 11.42 1.12
C PHE A 165 -4.99 10.55 1.93
N PHE A 166 -4.49 9.71 2.82
CA PHE A 166 -5.33 8.97 3.77
C PHE A 166 -6.21 9.91 4.62
N ASN A 167 -5.71 11.08 5.02
CA ASN A 167 -6.48 12.04 5.81
C ASN A 167 -7.73 12.51 5.03
N ASP A 168 -7.56 12.84 3.74
CA ASP A 168 -8.68 13.24 2.88
C ASP A 168 -9.73 12.11 2.75
N ILE A 169 -9.30 10.84 2.69
CA ILE A 169 -10.23 9.69 2.72
C ILE A 169 -11.05 9.67 4.01
N ILE A 170 -10.40 9.85 5.16
CA ILE A 170 -11.10 9.86 6.45
C ILE A 170 -12.11 11.01 6.53
N GLU A 171 -11.79 12.19 5.99
CA GLU A 171 -12.75 13.31 5.91
C GLU A 171 -13.96 12.97 5.05
N ILE A 172 -13.74 12.45 3.84
CA ILE A 172 -14.82 12.06 2.94
C ILE A 172 -15.71 11.01 3.60
N ILE A 173 -15.13 9.99 4.24
CA ILE A 173 -15.89 8.97 4.95
C ILE A 173 -16.64 9.53 6.15
N SER A 174 -16.05 10.44 6.90
CA SER A 174 -16.72 11.08 8.04
C SER A 174 -17.99 11.81 7.60
N ASN A 175 -17.94 12.48 6.44
CA ASN A 175 -19.08 13.15 5.83
C ASN A 175 -20.10 12.17 5.23
N ASN A 176 -19.71 10.94 4.93
CA ASN A 176 -20.54 9.90 4.31
C ASN A 176 -20.68 8.64 5.20
N LYS A 177 -20.60 8.81 6.53
CA LYS A 177 -20.50 7.71 7.49
C LYS A 177 -21.64 6.70 7.40
N ASN A 178 -22.85 7.16 7.07
CA ASN A 178 -24.02 6.28 6.97
C ASN A 178 -23.88 5.29 5.80
N THR A 179 -23.36 5.73 4.66
CA THR A 179 -23.06 4.87 3.51
C THR A 179 -21.97 3.88 3.89
N PHE A 180 -20.90 4.38 4.50
CA PHE A 180 -19.80 3.54 4.99
C PHE A 180 -20.26 2.46 5.99
N TYR A 181 -21.11 2.79 6.95
CA TYR A 181 -21.60 1.81 7.93
C TYR A 181 -22.53 0.75 7.35
N LYS A 182 -23.21 1.05 6.23
CA LYS A 182 -24.10 0.11 5.55
C LYS A 182 -23.41 -0.68 4.45
N TYR A 183 -22.20 -0.29 4.05
CA TYR A 183 -21.48 -0.92 2.96
C TYR A 183 -21.25 -2.41 3.23
N VAL A 184 -21.76 -3.28 2.35
CA VAL A 184 -21.50 -4.71 2.40
C VAL A 184 -20.58 -5.02 1.24
N SER A 185 -19.30 -5.30 1.54
CA SER A 185 -18.39 -5.77 0.51
C SER A 185 -18.84 -7.16 0.06
N ASN A 186 -19.23 -7.28 -1.21
CA ASN A 186 -19.55 -8.55 -1.84
C ASN A 186 -18.28 -9.35 -2.20
N ASP A 187 -17.11 -8.72 -2.15
CA ASP A 187 -15.82 -9.26 -2.60
C ASP A 187 -15.05 -10.03 -1.52
N LEU A 188 -15.59 -10.15 -0.30
CA LEU A 188 -14.94 -10.88 0.81
C LEU A 188 -15.53 -12.29 1.02
N LYS A 189 -16.36 -12.77 0.08
CA LYS A 189 -16.77 -14.18 0.02
C LYS A 189 -15.84 -14.93 -0.95
N ASN A 190 -14.68 -15.35 -0.46
CA ASN A 190 -13.88 -16.44 -1.03
C ASN A 190 -13.18 -17.15 0.12
#